data_AF-A0A067TX09-F1
#
_entry.id   AF-A0A067TX09-F1
#
_cell.length_a   1.000
_cell.length_b   1.000
_cell.length_c   1.000
_cell.angle_alpha   90.00
_cell.angle_beta   90.00
_cell.angle_gamma   90.00
#
_symmetry.space_group_name_H-M   'P 1'
#
loop_
_entity.id
_entity.type
_entity.pdbx_description
1 polymer ?
#
loop_
_entity_poly.entity_id
_entity_poly.type
_entity_poly.pdbx_seq_one_letter_code
_entity_poly.pdbx_strand_id
1 'polypeptide(L)'
;MPLLEYLKIEHLRYVSRRSNEPIDILPHLSLARLTDIVLYDFLGICLHILNHITTAMGCSLSLTARDSSGARLTTQILLDASDTLSKYLKNFDQSQPVTQVALHCGSRKFSFIRTNYRFSEGNLFFKVSFPFGPETLLPTRFHNGELTAFNTLISVFTIGSASFPFVRTLTLHLDVPTLYNSFLSASHFSGVEVLHIQEPALTTILQVKGQEHDPPSESFPFPALKTLRLTKIQEANSIDAARDSPFIHFLNTCRNHGSPIDVLEVYPTGTSPRLGYLRPFDRILDQDMVGMTVKVLSHEGKGREAVCGGGNIQRLFLEY
;
A
#
# COMPACT_ATOMS: atom_id res chain seq x y z
N MET A 1 20.37 34.46 -2.94
CA MET A 1 19.95 33.21 -2.25
C MET A 1 19.90 32.10 -3.29
N PRO A 2 20.39 30.88 -3.01
CA PRO A 2 20.47 29.83 -4.02
C PRO A 2 19.06 29.43 -4.51
N LEU A 3 18.89 29.38 -5.83
CA LEU A 3 17.64 29.14 -6.56
C LEU A 3 17.35 27.64 -6.75
N LEU A 4 17.77 26.79 -5.82
CA LEU A 4 17.73 25.34 -6.04
C LEU A 4 16.30 24.81 -5.93
N GLU A 5 15.74 24.40 -7.07
CA GLU A 5 14.39 23.82 -7.18
C GLU A 5 14.39 22.29 -7.16
N TYR A 6 15.53 21.67 -7.53
CA TYR A 6 15.69 20.24 -7.65
C TYR A 6 16.97 19.76 -6.97
N LEU A 7 16.86 18.75 -6.11
CA LEU A 7 17.99 18.11 -5.44
C LEU A 7 18.00 16.62 -5.75
N LYS A 8 19.06 16.15 -6.40
CA LYS A 8 19.30 14.73 -6.66
C LYS A 8 20.61 14.28 -6.05
N ILE A 9 20.54 13.32 -5.15
CA ILE A 9 21.70 12.74 -4.47
C ILE A 9 21.64 11.22 -4.63
N GLU A 10 22.67 10.66 -5.23
CA GLU A 10 22.81 9.23 -5.45
C GLU A 10 24.23 8.79 -5.11
N HIS A 11 24.39 7.63 -4.45
CA HIS A 11 25.69 6.99 -4.20
C HIS A 11 26.74 7.92 -3.55
N LEU A 12 26.43 8.56 -2.43
CA LEU A 12 27.42 9.34 -1.69
C LEU A 12 28.60 8.44 -1.32
N ARG A 13 29.77 8.79 -1.86
CA ARG A 13 31.03 8.13 -1.53
C ARG A 13 31.43 8.56 -0.12
N TYR A 14 30.95 7.82 0.88
CA TYR A 14 31.35 8.07 2.25
C TYR A 14 32.80 7.61 2.45
N VAL A 15 33.70 8.56 2.69
CA VAL A 15 35.05 8.23 3.17
C VAL A 15 34.88 7.86 4.64
N SER A 16 34.74 6.56 4.89
CA SER A 16 34.74 6.04 6.26
C SER A 16 36.13 6.32 6.88
N ARG A 17 36.26 7.46 7.56
CA ARG A 17 37.36 7.66 8.50
C ARG A 17 37.14 6.63 9.61
N ARG A 18 38.06 5.68 9.69
CA ARG A 18 38.14 4.72 10.80
C ARG A 18 38.26 5.49 12.11
N SER A 19 37.17 5.64 12.85
CA SER A 19 37.07 5.89 14.30
C SER A 19 35.74 6.58 14.60
N ASN A 20 35.31 6.51 15.86
CA ASN A 20 34.03 6.96 16.42
C ASN A 20 33.77 8.48 16.35
N GLU A 21 34.12 9.16 15.26
CA GLU A 21 33.77 10.56 15.05
C GLU A 21 32.37 10.65 14.42
N PRO A 22 31.48 11.52 14.95
CA PRO A 22 30.17 11.73 14.37
C PRO A 22 30.32 12.18 12.91
N ILE A 23 29.42 11.69 12.06
CA ILE A 23 29.31 12.06 10.64
C ILE A 23 29.48 13.58 10.51
N ASP A 24 30.46 13.99 9.71
CA ASP A 24 30.78 15.41 9.43
C ASP A 24 29.49 16.23 9.28
N ILE A 25 29.36 17.24 10.14
CA ILE A 25 28.14 18.03 10.37
C ILE A 25 27.66 18.61 9.03
N LEU A 26 26.63 18.00 8.43
CA LEU A 26 25.94 18.64 7.31
C LEU A 26 25.31 19.94 7.84
N PRO A 27 25.63 21.12 7.30
CA PRO A 27 25.00 22.35 7.77
C PRO A 27 23.50 22.28 7.50
N HIS A 28 22.70 22.91 8.36
CA HIS A 28 21.27 23.07 8.07
C HIS A 28 21.09 23.99 6.85
N LEU A 29 20.48 23.46 5.79
CA LEU A 29 20.22 24.15 4.54
C LEU A 29 18.74 24.51 4.45
N SER A 30 18.44 25.81 4.41
CA SER A 30 17.10 26.29 4.10
C SER A 30 16.98 26.50 2.59
N LEU A 31 16.19 25.65 1.94
CA LEU A 31 15.98 25.63 0.50
C LEU A 31 14.50 25.89 0.21
N ALA A 32 14.07 27.14 0.43
CA ALA A 32 12.66 27.53 0.35
C ALA A 32 12.03 27.41 -1.06
N ARG A 33 12.84 27.22 -2.11
CA ARG A 33 12.36 26.98 -3.48
C ARG A 33 12.49 25.51 -3.93
N LEU A 34 13.00 24.63 -3.06
CA LEU A 34 13.17 23.22 -3.37
C LEU A 34 11.81 22.53 -3.43
N THR A 35 11.43 22.11 -4.63
CA THR A 35 10.16 21.43 -4.92
C THR A 35 10.34 19.94 -5.09
N ASP A 36 11.55 19.46 -5.37
CA ASP A 36 11.78 18.05 -5.68
C ASP A 36 13.08 17.52 -5.09
N ILE A 37 12.96 16.42 -4.34
CA ILE A 37 14.09 15.68 -3.77
C ILE A 37 14.12 14.26 -4.31
N VAL A 38 15.28 13.83 -4.78
CA VAL A 38 15.58 12.45 -5.14
C VAL A 38 16.79 11.96 -4.36
N LEU A 39 16.58 10.99 -3.47
CA LEU A 39 17.59 10.35 -2.64
C LEU A 39 17.71 8.86 -2.95
N TYR A 40 18.93 8.42 -3.20
CA TYR A 40 19.24 7.03 -3.47
C TYR A 40 20.55 6.59 -2.80
N ASP A 41 20.44 6.14 -1.55
CA ASP A 41 21.57 5.72 -0.71
C ASP A 41 21.14 4.76 0.42
N PHE A 42 22.00 4.52 1.41
CA PHE A 42 21.65 3.90 2.69
C PHE A 42 20.59 4.73 3.43
N LEU A 43 19.65 4.07 4.12
CA LEU A 43 18.51 4.72 4.75
C LEU A 43 18.96 5.80 5.74
N GLY A 44 19.89 5.49 6.64
CA GLY A 44 20.41 6.44 7.62
C GLY A 44 21.01 7.71 6.98
N ILE A 45 21.67 7.57 5.83
CA ILE A 45 22.25 8.71 5.09
C ILE A 45 21.13 9.55 4.47
N CYS A 46 20.16 8.91 3.82
CA CYS A 46 19.03 9.62 3.22
C CYS A 46 18.29 10.44 4.27
N LEU A 47 18.04 9.87 5.45
CA LEU A 47 17.35 10.53 6.54
C LEU A 47 18.17 11.66 7.17
N HIS A 48 19.49 11.45 7.31
CA HIS A 48 20.40 12.49 7.76
C HIS A 48 20.30 13.72 6.83
N ILE A 49 20.36 13.52 5.52
CA ILE A 49 20.18 14.61 4.53
C ILE A 49 18.82 15.29 4.71
N LEU A 50 17.74 14.51 4.78
CA LEU A 50 16.38 15.05 4.94
C LEU A 50 16.22 15.90 6.21
N ASN A 51 16.85 15.50 7.32
CA ASN A 51 16.81 16.24 8.57
C ASN A 51 17.59 17.56 8.55
N HIS A 52 18.60 17.65 7.68
CA HIS A 52 19.39 18.86 7.52
C HIS A 52 18.85 19.81 6.45
N ILE A 53 17.83 19.42 5.68
CA ILE A 53 17.22 20.28 4.66
C ILE A 53 15.84 20.74 5.12
N THR A 54 15.59 22.05 5.03
CA THR A 54 14.24 22.62 5.11
C THR A 54 13.76 22.94 3.70
N THR A 55 12.69 22.28 3.27
CA THR A 55 12.14 22.37 1.90
C THR A 55 10.98 23.36 1.80
N ALA A 56 10.52 23.64 0.58
CA ALA A 56 9.21 24.25 0.37
C ALA A 56 8.09 23.31 0.87
N MET A 57 6.93 23.88 1.25
CA MET A 57 5.72 23.10 1.50
C MET A 57 5.31 22.35 0.22
N GLY A 58 4.94 21.08 0.35
CA GLY A 58 4.57 20.26 -0.81
C GLY A 58 5.74 19.76 -1.66
N CYS A 59 6.98 19.86 -1.19
CA CYS A 59 8.13 19.31 -1.88
C CYS A 59 7.98 17.79 -2.12
N SER A 60 8.10 17.36 -3.38
CA SER A 60 8.17 15.95 -3.75
C SER A 60 9.34 15.26 -3.09
N LEU A 61 9.14 13.98 -2.79
CA LEU A 61 10.18 13.10 -2.28
C LEU A 61 10.19 11.78 -3.05
N SER A 62 11.33 11.48 -3.67
CA SER A 62 11.72 10.14 -4.09
C SER A 62 12.81 9.64 -3.15
N LEU A 63 12.51 8.69 -2.28
CA LEU A 63 13.51 8.02 -1.47
C LEU A 63 13.56 6.55 -1.84
N THR A 64 14.73 6.06 -2.25
CA THR A 64 14.96 4.64 -2.45
C THR A 64 16.19 4.23 -1.65
N ALA A 65 15.98 3.45 -0.58
CA ALA A 65 17.07 2.98 0.27
C ALA A 65 17.75 1.74 -0.32
N ARG A 66 18.97 1.45 0.15
CA ARG A 66 19.81 0.35 -0.35
C ARG A 66 20.14 -0.73 0.67
N ASP A 67 19.78 -0.58 1.95
CA ASP A 67 20.31 -1.48 2.96
C ASP A 67 19.67 -2.87 2.85
N SER A 68 20.30 -3.76 2.09
CA SER A 68 19.89 -5.16 1.93
C SER A 68 20.82 -6.15 2.63
N SER A 69 21.74 -5.66 3.48
CA SER A 69 22.62 -6.50 4.29
C SER A 69 22.60 -6.03 5.73
N GLY A 70 22.32 -6.96 6.66
CA GLY A 70 22.10 -6.73 8.10
C GLY A 70 23.29 -6.18 8.89
N ALA A 71 24.19 -5.42 8.27
CA ALA A 71 25.35 -4.81 8.93
C ALA A 71 25.15 -3.31 9.24
N ARG A 72 24.01 -2.69 8.91
CA ARG A 72 23.84 -1.22 8.99
C ARG A 72 22.48 -0.68 9.45
N LEU A 73 21.46 -1.51 9.61
CA LEU A 73 20.14 -1.04 10.05
C LEU A 73 20.02 -1.25 11.56
N THR A 74 19.96 -0.16 12.32
CA THR A 74 19.75 -0.23 13.78
C THR A 74 18.32 0.16 14.11
N THR A 75 17.83 -0.25 15.29
CA THR A 75 16.57 0.24 15.86
C THR A 75 16.47 1.76 15.82
N GLN A 76 17.57 2.47 16.13
CA GLN A 76 17.58 3.93 16.11
C GLN A 76 17.35 4.49 14.70
N ILE A 77 18.01 3.93 13.68
CA ILE A 77 17.81 4.36 12.28
C ILE A 77 16.35 4.18 11.85
N LEU A 78 15.70 3.08 12.28
CA LEU A 78 14.28 2.83 11.99
C LEU A 78 13.35 3.82 12.68
N LEU A 79 13.62 4.17 13.93
CA LEU A 79 12.84 5.17 14.68
C LEU A 79 13.04 6.57 14.09
N ASP A 80 14.30 6.96 13.83
CA ASP A 80 14.63 8.23 13.17
C ASP A 80 13.98 8.32 11.78
N ALA A 81 13.92 7.19 11.06
CA ALA A 81 13.21 7.09 9.79
C ALA A 81 11.73 7.40 9.95
N SER A 82 11.10 6.81 10.97
CA SER A 82 9.69 7.01 11.26
C SER A 82 9.38 8.49 11.49
N ASP A 83 10.14 9.13 12.39
CA ASP A 83 9.94 10.54 12.75
C ASP A 83 10.18 11.48 11.56
N THR A 84 11.28 11.27 10.85
CA THR A 84 11.67 12.11 9.70
C THR A 84 10.63 12.01 8.58
N LEU A 85 10.22 10.79 8.23
CA LEU A 85 9.26 10.56 7.14
C LEU A 85 7.85 11.01 7.54
N SER A 86 7.44 10.82 8.79
CA SER A 86 6.17 11.33 9.29
C SER A 86 6.09 12.85 9.14
N LYS A 87 7.17 13.57 9.50
CA LYS A 87 7.25 15.03 9.33
C LYS A 87 7.15 15.44 7.85
N TYR A 88 7.90 14.80 6.98
CA TYR A 88 7.89 15.12 5.54
C TYR A 88 6.53 14.83 4.90
N LEU A 89 5.94 13.68 5.23
CA LEU A 89 4.64 13.28 4.71
C LEU A 89 3.54 14.25 5.15
N LYS A 90 3.52 14.67 6.42
CA LYS A 90 2.59 15.70 6.93
C LYS A 90 2.72 17.03 6.18
N ASN A 91 3.96 17.52 6.00
CA ASN A 91 4.21 18.77 5.28
C ASN A 91 3.77 18.68 3.81
N PHE A 92 3.93 17.51 3.20
CA PHE A 92 3.51 17.27 1.83
C PHE A 92 1.99 17.22 1.72
N ASP A 93 1.32 16.43 2.57
CA ASP A 93 -0.13 16.21 2.51
C ASP A 93 -0.94 17.47 2.84
N GLN A 94 -0.45 18.33 3.75
CA GLN A 94 -1.09 19.62 4.05
C GLN A 94 -1.20 20.54 2.82
N SER A 95 -0.23 20.44 1.91
CA SER A 95 -0.25 21.23 0.67
C SER A 95 -1.09 20.58 -0.43
N GLN A 96 -1.18 19.25 -0.42
CA GLN A 96 -1.81 18.48 -1.48
C GLN A 96 -2.53 17.25 -0.94
N PRO A 97 -3.85 17.33 -0.70
CA PRO A 97 -4.59 16.19 -0.18
C PRO A 97 -4.47 14.99 -1.13
N VAL A 98 -4.17 13.84 -0.55
CA VAL A 98 -3.99 12.59 -1.28
C VAL A 98 -5.29 11.83 -1.31
N THR A 99 -5.75 11.44 -2.50
CA THR A 99 -6.94 10.60 -2.65
C THR A 99 -6.63 9.16 -3.00
N GLN A 100 -5.41 8.88 -3.48
CA GLN A 100 -5.01 7.53 -3.87
C GLN A 100 -3.56 7.21 -3.49
N VAL A 101 -3.36 6.03 -2.92
CA VAL A 101 -2.06 5.52 -2.51
C VAL A 101 -1.88 4.08 -2.93
N ALA A 102 -0.64 3.68 -3.17
CA ALA A 102 -0.23 2.32 -3.41
C ALA A 102 0.79 1.88 -2.36
N LEU A 103 0.51 0.76 -1.71
CA LEU A 103 1.34 0.08 -0.74
C LEU A 103 1.77 -1.27 -1.32
N HIS A 104 3.07 -1.48 -1.42
CA HIS A 104 3.65 -2.78 -1.73
C HIS A 104 4.44 -3.27 -0.53
N CYS A 105 3.94 -4.37 0.04
CA CYS A 105 4.45 -5.06 1.19
C CYS A 105 4.98 -6.42 0.71
N GLY A 106 6.19 -6.40 0.15
CA GLY A 106 6.81 -7.56 -0.50
C GLY A 106 7.87 -8.24 0.38
N SER A 107 8.18 -9.50 0.09
CA SER A 107 9.12 -10.31 0.91
C SER A 107 10.52 -9.71 1.02
N ARG A 108 10.93 -8.91 0.02
CA ARG A 108 12.24 -8.28 -0.11
C ARG A 108 12.23 -6.76 0.00
N LYS A 109 11.05 -6.13 -0.06
CA LYS A 109 10.95 -4.67 -0.06
C LYS A 109 9.60 -4.20 0.41
N PHE A 110 9.61 -3.06 1.07
CA PHE A 110 8.44 -2.22 1.26
C PHE A 110 8.51 -1.04 0.29
N SER A 111 7.37 -0.65 -0.27
CA SER A 111 7.25 0.65 -0.93
C SER A 111 5.90 1.30 -0.75
N PHE A 112 5.92 2.60 -0.53
CA PHE A 112 4.79 3.50 -0.55
C PHE A 112 4.90 4.43 -1.76
N ILE A 113 3.81 4.55 -2.51
CA ILE A 113 3.71 5.44 -3.66
C ILE A 113 2.41 6.20 -3.59
N ARG A 114 2.47 7.53 -3.61
CA ARG A 114 1.31 8.36 -3.92
C ARG A 114 1.01 8.27 -5.41
N THR A 115 -0.19 7.83 -5.77
CA THR A 115 -0.65 7.81 -7.16
C THR A 115 -1.62 8.97 -7.35
N ASN A 116 -1.28 9.98 -8.14
CA ASN A 116 -2.24 11.03 -8.50
C ASN A 116 -2.40 11.05 -10.02
N TYR A 117 -3.52 10.54 -10.52
CA TYR A 117 -3.83 10.55 -11.95
C TYR A 117 -4.28 11.91 -12.48
N ARG A 118 -4.48 12.91 -11.59
CA ARG A 118 -5.04 14.22 -11.99
C ARG A 118 -4.03 15.18 -12.63
N PHE A 119 -2.75 14.82 -12.73
CA PHE A 119 -1.74 15.69 -13.33
C PHE A 119 -1.00 14.96 -14.46
N SER A 120 -1.39 15.28 -15.69
CA SER A 120 -0.59 15.06 -16.90
C SER A 120 0.76 15.75 -16.74
N GLU A 121 1.85 15.03 -17.00
CA GLU A 121 3.19 15.56 -17.30
C GLU A 121 3.69 16.68 -16.35
N GLY A 122 3.97 16.36 -15.08
CA GLY A 122 4.60 17.30 -14.13
C GLY A 122 4.13 17.10 -12.69
N ASN A 123 4.61 16.05 -12.01
CA ASN A 123 5.76 16.09 -11.08
C ASN A 123 5.45 16.70 -9.69
N LEU A 124 4.46 16.14 -8.99
CA LEU A 124 4.52 16.08 -7.53
C LEU A 124 4.23 14.65 -7.07
N PHE A 125 5.24 14.03 -6.47
CA PHE A 125 5.18 12.62 -6.12
C PHE A 125 5.82 12.37 -4.76
N PHE A 126 5.25 11.42 -4.03
CA PHE A 126 5.82 10.93 -2.80
C PHE A 126 6.01 9.43 -2.95
N LYS A 127 7.27 9.03 -3.11
CA LYS A 127 7.68 7.65 -3.29
C LYS A 127 8.75 7.33 -2.26
N VAL A 128 8.49 6.31 -1.48
CA VAL A 128 9.43 5.77 -0.51
C VAL A 128 9.55 4.28 -0.75
N SER A 129 10.77 3.77 -0.92
CA SER A 129 11.03 2.36 -1.12
C SER A 129 12.22 1.94 -0.29
N PHE A 130 12.08 0.82 0.41
CA PHE A 130 13.16 0.23 1.18
C PHE A 130 13.29 -1.26 0.88
N PRO A 131 14.51 -1.81 0.76
CA PRO A 131 14.75 -3.23 0.52
C PRO A 131 14.65 -4.06 1.81
N PHE A 132 13.77 -3.66 2.73
CA PHE A 132 13.43 -4.41 3.93
C PHE A 132 12.07 -5.05 3.73
N GLY A 133 12.07 -6.37 3.67
CA GLY A 133 10.85 -7.15 3.69
C GLY A 133 10.93 -8.27 4.73
N PRO A 134 9.83 -8.98 4.97
CA PRO A 134 9.72 -10.20 5.77
C PRO A 134 10.96 -11.09 5.84
N GLU A 135 11.55 -11.45 4.71
CA GLU A 135 12.71 -12.35 4.65
C GLU A 135 13.97 -11.71 5.24
N THR A 136 14.06 -10.37 5.19
CA THR A 136 15.17 -9.64 5.82
C THR A 136 15.06 -9.64 7.34
N LEU A 137 13.85 -9.80 7.90
CA LEU A 137 13.56 -9.74 9.34
C LEU A 137 13.45 -11.12 10.01
N LEU A 138 13.83 -12.21 9.34
CA LEU A 138 13.79 -13.55 9.91
C LEU A 138 14.65 -13.66 11.18
N PRO A 139 14.20 -14.45 12.19
CA PRO A 139 14.69 -14.43 13.58
C PRO A 139 16.16 -14.86 13.77
N THR A 140 16.86 -15.28 12.71
CA THR A 140 18.30 -15.53 12.78
C THR A 140 19.16 -14.26 12.65
N ARG A 141 18.55 -13.09 12.40
CA ARG A 141 19.31 -11.85 12.15
C ARG A 141 18.85 -10.58 12.88
N PHE A 142 17.67 -10.53 13.48
CA PHE A 142 17.14 -9.31 14.12
C PHE A 142 16.57 -9.60 15.52
N HIS A 143 16.86 -8.71 16.48
CA HIS A 143 16.30 -8.76 17.84
C HIS A 143 14.86 -8.21 17.85
N ASN A 144 14.02 -8.66 18.80
CA ASN A 144 12.61 -8.24 18.92
C ASN A 144 12.38 -6.71 18.85
N GLY A 145 13.35 -5.89 19.30
CA GLY A 145 13.27 -4.43 19.22
C GLY A 145 13.27 -3.86 17.79
N GLU A 146 13.93 -4.52 16.84
CA GLU A 146 14.02 -4.06 15.45
C GLU A 146 12.74 -4.34 14.67
N LEU A 147 12.05 -5.45 14.96
CA LEU A 147 10.72 -5.72 14.42
C LEU A 147 9.71 -4.66 14.89
N THR A 148 9.74 -4.30 16.17
CA THR A 148 8.91 -3.21 16.71
C THR A 148 9.22 -1.89 16.02
N ALA A 149 10.50 -1.52 15.87
CA ALA A 149 10.88 -0.28 15.19
C ALA A 149 10.51 -0.29 13.70
N PHE A 150 10.60 -1.45 13.03
CA PHE A 150 10.11 -1.61 11.66
C PHE A 150 8.59 -1.38 11.60
N ASN A 151 7.82 -1.98 12.50
CA ASN A 151 6.37 -1.73 12.57
C ASN A 151 6.06 -0.24 12.82
N THR A 152 6.85 0.44 13.65
CA THR A 152 6.75 1.90 13.87
C THR A 152 7.10 2.72 12.63
N LEU A 153 8.05 2.28 11.80
CA LEU A 153 8.34 2.93 10.52
C LEU A 153 7.18 2.72 9.53
N ILE A 154 6.70 1.49 9.40
CA ILE A 154 5.62 1.18 8.46
C ILE A 154 4.31 1.86 8.88
N SER A 155 4.08 2.05 10.18
CA SER A 155 2.92 2.77 10.70
C SER A 155 2.88 4.25 10.31
N VAL A 156 3.98 4.85 9.85
CA VAL A 156 3.97 6.20 9.25
C VAL A 156 3.06 6.26 8.03
N PHE A 157 2.95 5.16 7.30
CA PHE A 157 2.15 5.04 6.10
C PHE A 157 0.71 4.58 6.39
N THR A 158 0.30 4.51 7.67
CA THR A 158 -1.06 4.18 8.08
C THR A 158 -1.88 5.42 8.45
N ILE A 159 -3.20 5.25 8.38
CA ILE A 159 -4.17 6.30 8.70
C ILE A 159 -4.28 6.39 10.24
N GLY A 160 -3.42 7.23 10.81
CA GLY A 160 -3.42 7.54 12.25
C GLY A 160 -2.21 8.38 12.66
N SER A 161 -1.06 8.17 12.03
CA SER A 161 0.19 8.90 12.34
C SER A 161 0.48 10.04 11.35
N ALA A 162 0.00 9.94 10.10
CA ALA A 162 0.16 10.94 9.04
C ALA A 162 -1.16 11.46 8.44
N SER A 163 -2.32 10.90 8.84
CA SER A 163 -3.66 11.26 8.35
C SER A 163 -3.70 11.51 6.84
N PHE A 164 -3.95 10.45 6.08
CA PHE A 164 -4.53 10.54 4.75
C PHE A 164 -6.07 10.54 4.84
N PRO A 165 -6.76 11.51 5.49
CA PRO A 165 -8.20 11.41 5.73
C PRO A 165 -9.00 11.44 4.41
N PHE A 166 -8.34 11.83 3.32
CA PHE A 166 -8.92 11.94 2.00
C PHE A 166 -8.60 10.75 1.09
N VAL A 167 -7.80 9.77 1.54
CA VAL A 167 -7.53 8.58 0.73
C VAL A 167 -8.82 7.78 0.58
N ARG A 168 -9.28 7.71 -0.67
CA ARG A 168 -10.45 6.92 -1.10
C ARG A 168 -10.05 5.68 -1.86
N THR A 169 -8.86 5.67 -2.47
CA THR A 169 -8.37 4.52 -3.24
C THR A 169 -7.07 3.99 -2.67
N LEU A 170 -7.07 2.71 -2.31
CA LEU A 170 -5.89 2.00 -1.86
C LEU A 170 -5.54 0.90 -2.86
N THR A 171 -4.33 0.92 -3.41
CA THR A 171 -3.74 -0.26 -4.05
C THR A 171 -2.86 -0.98 -3.03
N LEU A 172 -3.18 -2.22 -2.70
CA LEU A 172 -2.45 -3.02 -1.73
C LEU A 172 -1.89 -4.27 -2.41
N HIS A 173 -0.57 -4.43 -2.33
CA HIS A 173 0.11 -5.62 -2.81
C HIS A 173 0.83 -6.30 -1.65
N LEU A 174 0.43 -7.53 -1.34
CA LEU A 174 1.03 -8.36 -0.28
C LEU A 174 1.65 -9.61 -0.93
N ASP A 175 2.96 -9.80 -0.80
CA ASP A 175 3.64 -11.03 -1.26
C ASP A 175 3.78 -12.07 -0.15
N VAL A 176 3.78 -11.63 1.11
CA VAL A 176 3.94 -12.51 2.29
C VAL A 176 2.84 -12.16 3.31
N PRO A 177 1.67 -12.83 3.23
CA PRO A 177 0.50 -12.58 4.06
C PRO A 177 0.78 -12.41 5.57
N THR A 178 1.56 -13.33 6.15
CA THR A 178 1.55 -13.55 7.61
C THR A 178 2.17 -12.42 8.44
N LEU A 179 3.02 -11.58 7.86
CA LEU A 179 3.82 -10.60 8.62
C LEU A 179 3.26 -9.18 8.60
N TYR A 180 2.29 -8.91 7.72
CA TYR A 180 1.61 -7.60 7.66
C TYR A 180 0.27 -7.59 8.39
N ASN A 181 -0.09 -8.67 9.09
CA ASN A 181 -1.31 -8.72 9.89
C ASN A 181 -1.36 -7.59 10.92
N SER A 182 -0.30 -7.41 11.72
CA SER A 182 -0.24 -6.31 12.70
C SER A 182 -0.34 -4.92 12.05
N PHE A 183 0.27 -4.76 10.87
CA PHE A 183 0.13 -3.53 10.09
C PHE A 183 -1.31 -3.30 9.67
N LEU A 184 -1.97 -4.29 9.08
CA LEU A 184 -3.36 -4.19 8.64
C LEU A 184 -4.32 -3.99 9.81
N SER A 185 -4.10 -4.65 10.94
CA SER A 185 -4.87 -4.45 12.18
C SER A 185 -4.77 -3.02 12.69
N ALA A 186 -3.55 -2.43 12.65
CA ALA A 186 -3.31 -1.06 13.07
C ALA A 186 -3.70 -0.01 12.01
N SER A 187 -3.97 -0.44 10.78
CA SER A 187 -4.31 0.44 9.68
C SER A 187 -5.82 0.62 9.60
N HIS A 188 -6.35 1.63 10.29
CA HIS A 188 -7.75 2.00 10.16
C HIS A 188 -8.03 2.64 8.79
N PHE A 189 -8.28 1.84 7.75
CA PHE A 189 -8.61 2.29 6.39
C PHE A 189 -10.07 2.74 6.24
N SER A 190 -10.57 3.49 7.22
CA SER A 190 -11.97 3.88 7.34
C SER A 190 -12.50 4.72 6.18
N GLY A 191 -11.65 5.50 5.52
CA GLY A 191 -12.01 6.34 4.37
C GLY A 191 -11.92 5.66 3.01
N VAL A 192 -11.36 4.44 2.92
CA VAL A 192 -11.11 3.75 1.66
C VAL A 192 -12.42 3.23 1.07
N GLU A 193 -12.77 3.76 -0.10
CA GLU A 193 -13.96 3.39 -0.87
C GLU A 193 -13.62 2.39 -1.99
N VAL A 194 -12.37 2.41 -2.47
CA VAL A 194 -11.87 1.58 -3.57
C VAL A 194 -10.62 0.84 -3.12
N LEU A 195 -10.66 -0.50 -3.08
CA LEU A 195 -9.51 -1.35 -2.78
C LEU A 195 -9.07 -2.09 -4.05
N HIS A 196 -7.81 -1.95 -4.43
CA HIS A 196 -7.18 -2.72 -5.49
C HIS A 196 -6.18 -3.70 -4.91
N ILE A 197 -6.41 -5.00 -5.12
CA ILE A 197 -5.65 -6.07 -4.48
C ILE A 197 -5.57 -7.32 -5.36
N GLN A 198 -4.60 -8.18 -5.07
CA GLN A 198 -4.50 -9.52 -5.65
C GLN A 198 -5.39 -10.48 -4.85
N GLU A 199 -6.14 -11.35 -5.53
CA GLU A 199 -7.08 -12.27 -4.87
C GLU A 199 -6.45 -13.12 -3.75
N PRO A 200 -5.23 -13.70 -3.90
CA PRO A 200 -4.56 -14.43 -2.81
C PRO A 200 -4.27 -13.59 -1.55
N ALA A 201 -4.16 -12.27 -1.69
CA ALA A 201 -3.88 -11.35 -0.58
C ALA A 201 -5.14 -11.02 0.25
N LEU A 202 -6.34 -11.38 -0.24
CA LEU A 202 -7.58 -11.24 0.54
C LEU A 202 -7.56 -12.14 1.78
N THR A 203 -6.92 -13.31 1.70
CA THR A 203 -6.75 -14.22 2.84
C THR A 203 -6.06 -13.52 4.01
N THR A 204 -5.08 -12.66 3.73
CA THR A 204 -4.38 -11.89 4.76
C THR A 204 -5.32 -10.95 5.51
N ILE A 205 -6.17 -10.23 4.76
CA ILE A 205 -7.15 -9.33 5.36
C ILE A 205 -8.16 -10.11 6.18
N LEU A 206 -8.58 -11.28 5.70
CA LEU A 206 -9.48 -12.17 6.44
C LEU A 206 -8.86 -12.72 7.72
N GLN A 207 -7.56 -13.01 7.72
CA GLN A 207 -6.80 -13.52 8.88
C GLN A 207 -6.56 -12.48 9.98
N VAL A 208 -6.72 -11.18 9.67
CA VAL A 208 -6.75 -10.13 10.71
C VAL A 208 -7.91 -10.37 11.70
N LYS A 209 -8.95 -11.09 11.28
CA LYS A 209 -10.03 -11.57 12.14
C LYS A 209 -9.55 -12.80 12.93
N GLY A 210 -9.19 -12.62 14.20
CA GLY A 210 -9.05 -13.73 15.15
C GLY A 210 -7.71 -13.89 15.85
N GLN A 211 -6.98 -12.82 16.20
CA GLN A 211 -5.95 -12.94 17.24
C GLN A 211 -6.61 -12.88 18.62
N GLU A 212 -6.54 -13.99 19.36
CA GLU A 212 -7.25 -14.31 20.61
C GLU A 212 -6.98 -13.37 21.82
N HIS A 213 -6.23 -12.29 21.64
CA HIS A 213 -5.80 -11.41 22.74
C HIS A 213 -6.27 -9.96 22.64
N ASP A 214 -7.02 -9.59 21.60
CA ASP A 214 -7.73 -8.31 21.59
C ASP A 214 -9.24 -8.54 21.77
N PRO A 215 -9.95 -7.66 22.51
CA PRO A 215 -11.41 -7.67 22.47
C PRO A 215 -11.84 -7.64 21.00
N PRO A 216 -12.95 -8.32 20.63
CA PRO A 216 -13.35 -8.48 19.24
C PRO A 216 -13.27 -7.11 18.57
N SER A 217 -12.27 -6.89 17.72
CA SER A 217 -12.22 -5.68 16.92
C SER A 217 -13.32 -5.86 15.88
N GLU A 218 -14.53 -5.45 16.27
CA GLU A 218 -15.73 -5.49 15.44
C GLU A 218 -15.57 -4.70 14.13
N SER A 219 -14.52 -3.89 14.02
CA SER A 219 -14.22 -3.10 12.84
C SER A 219 -13.46 -3.90 11.78
N PHE A 220 -14.19 -4.44 10.81
CA PHE A 220 -13.64 -4.70 9.47
C PHE A 220 -12.79 -3.49 9.02
N PRO A 221 -11.55 -3.67 8.51
CA PRO A 221 -10.62 -2.56 8.28
C PRO A 221 -11.09 -1.56 7.21
N PHE A 222 -12.08 -1.91 6.40
CA PHE A 222 -12.57 -1.08 5.29
C PHE A 222 -14.08 -0.81 5.37
N PRO A 223 -14.58 -0.12 6.41
CA PRO A 223 -16.02 0.12 6.61
C PRO A 223 -16.68 0.99 5.51
N ALA A 224 -15.90 1.76 4.73
CA ALA A 224 -16.42 2.56 3.62
C ALA A 224 -16.26 1.89 2.25
N LEU A 225 -15.79 0.64 2.20
CA LEU A 225 -15.45 -0.03 0.95
C LEU A 225 -16.69 -0.28 0.09
N LYS A 226 -16.68 0.24 -1.13
CA LYS A 226 -17.75 0.07 -2.13
C LYS A 226 -17.27 -0.61 -3.39
N THR A 227 -15.99 -0.43 -3.74
CA THR A 227 -15.42 -0.97 -4.96
C THR A 227 -14.23 -1.87 -4.66
N LEU A 228 -14.29 -3.11 -5.13
CA LEU A 228 -13.19 -4.05 -5.07
C LEU A 228 -12.62 -4.27 -6.47
N ARG A 229 -11.32 -4.01 -6.65
CA ARG A 229 -10.56 -4.26 -7.87
C ARG A 229 -9.66 -5.46 -7.65
N LEU A 230 -9.90 -6.56 -8.36
CA LEU A 230 -9.17 -7.80 -8.22
C LEU A 230 -8.30 -8.11 -9.43
N THR A 231 -7.06 -8.46 -9.14
CA THR A 231 -6.11 -9.03 -10.10
C THR A 231 -5.71 -10.44 -9.66
N LYS A 232 -5.15 -11.22 -10.60
CA LYS A 232 -4.64 -12.57 -10.34
C LYS A 232 -5.66 -13.51 -9.67
N ILE A 233 -6.93 -13.44 -10.08
CA ILE A 233 -7.96 -14.37 -9.60
C ILE A 233 -7.55 -15.79 -9.99
N GLN A 234 -7.45 -16.68 -9.02
CA GLN A 234 -7.23 -18.10 -9.26
C GLN A 234 -8.53 -18.74 -9.75
N GLU A 235 -8.48 -19.38 -10.91
CA GLU A 235 -9.60 -20.17 -11.39
C GLU A 235 -9.83 -21.36 -10.45
N ALA A 236 -11.05 -21.48 -9.91
CA ALA A 236 -11.41 -22.61 -9.07
C ALA A 236 -11.64 -23.85 -9.93
N ASN A 237 -10.99 -24.96 -9.57
CA ASN A 237 -11.09 -26.23 -10.29
C ASN A 237 -12.41 -26.98 -10.00
N SER A 238 -13.19 -26.54 -9.02
CA SER A 238 -14.49 -27.10 -8.66
C SER A 238 -15.38 -26.04 -7.98
N ILE A 239 -16.68 -26.32 -7.90
CA ILE A 239 -17.66 -25.47 -7.20
C ILE A 239 -17.34 -25.38 -5.69
N ASP A 240 -16.92 -26.48 -5.08
CA ASP A 240 -16.55 -26.48 -3.65
C ASP A 240 -15.30 -25.63 -3.40
N ALA A 241 -14.28 -25.75 -4.25
CA ALA A 241 -13.09 -24.89 -4.19
C ALA A 241 -13.42 -23.41 -4.42
N ALA A 242 -14.43 -23.11 -5.24
CA ALA A 242 -14.91 -21.75 -5.45
C ALA A 242 -15.57 -21.16 -4.20
N ARG A 243 -16.32 -21.96 -3.43
CA ARG A 243 -16.96 -21.55 -2.16
C ARG A 243 -15.94 -21.23 -1.07
N ASP A 244 -14.86 -22.00 -1.03
CA ASP A 244 -13.77 -21.82 -0.06
C ASP A 244 -12.74 -20.78 -0.51
N SER A 245 -13.01 -20.05 -1.61
CA SER A 245 -12.07 -19.04 -2.11
C SER A 245 -11.99 -17.83 -1.17
N PRO A 246 -10.79 -17.23 -1.01
CA PRO A 246 -10.61 -15.99 -0.25
C PRO A 246 -11.53 -14.86 -0.71
N PHE A 247 -11.81 -14.82 -2.01
CA PHE A 247 -12.73 -13.86 -2.61
C PHE A 247 -14.16 -13.98 -2.05
N ILE A 248 -14.75 -15.18 -2.05
CA ILE A 248 -16.11 -15.40 -1.53
C ILE A 248 -16.18 -15.09 -0.03
N HIS A 249 -15.19 -15.54 0.75
CA HIS A 249 -15.12 -15.22 2.18
C HIS A 249 -15.00 -13.71 2.44
N PHE A 250 -14.26 -12.99 1.61
CA PHE A 250 -14.13 -11.54 1.71
C PHE A 250 -15.46 -10.83 1.43
N LEU A 251 -16.17 -11.20 0.37
CA LEU A 251 -17.50 -10.63 0.07
C LEU A 251 -18.49 -10.87 1.20
N ASN A 252 -18.54 -12.09 1.72
CA ASN A 252 -19.40 -12.45 2.84
C ASN A 252 -19.04 -11.67 4.11
N THR A 253 -17.75 -11.46 4.36
CA THR A 253 -17.29 -10.62 5.47
C THR A 253 -17.77 -9.18 5.32
N CYS A 254 -17.57 -8.56 4.15
CA CYS A 254 -18.05 -7.19 3.87
C CYS A 254 -19.56 -7.05 4.12
N ARG A 255 -20.36 -7.99 3.62
CA ARG A 255 -21.82 -8.03 3.82
C ARG A 255 -22.19 -8.18 5.29
N ASN A 256 -21.56 -9.09 6.02
CA ASN A 256 -21.83 -9.33 7.44
C ASN A 256 -21.50 -8.11 8.32
N HIS A 257 -20.57 -7.26 7.89
CA HIS A 257 -20.23 -5.99 8.53
C HIS A 257 -21.08 -4.81 8.02
N GLY A 258 -22.17 -5.06 7.29
CA GLY A 258 -23.09 -4.02 6.82
C GLY A 258 -22.53 -3.13 5.71
N SER A 259 -21.43 -3.54 5.07
CA SER A 259 -20.74 -2.78 4.01
C SER A 259 -20.61 -3.65 2.76
N PRO A 260 -21.72 -4.04 2.10
CA PRO A 260 -21.65 -4.85 0.89
C PRO A 260 -20.91 -4.11 -0.23
N ILE A 261 -20.20 -4.86 -1.07
CA ILE A 261 -19.50 -4.32 -2.23
C ILE A 261 -20.53 -3.96 -3.32
N ASP A 262 -20.51 -2.72 -3.79
CA ASP A 262 -21.38 -2.22 -4.85
C ASP A 262 -20.82 -2.56 -6.24
N VAL A 263 -19.49 -2.48 -6.38
CA VAL A 263 -18.79 -2.64 -7.67
C VAL A 263 -17.63 -3.61 -7.53
N LEU A 264 -17.62 -4.66 -8.34
CA LEU A 264 -16.48 -5.55 -8.52
C LEU A 264 -15.84 -5.33 -9.88
N GLU A 265 -14.57 -4.96 -9.91
CA GLU A 265 -13.77 -4.88 -11.12
C GLU A 265 -12.74 -6.01 -11.14
N VAL A 266 -12.79 -6.85 -12.16
CA VAL A 266 -11.92 -8.00 -12.34
C VAL A 266 -11.00 -7.76 -13.52
N TYR A 267 -9.69 -7.92 -13.28
CA TYR A 267 -8.64 -7.79 -14.28
C TYR A 267 -8.00 -9.16 -14.54
N PRO A 268 -8.52 -9.94 -15.51
CA PRO A 268 -8.00 -11.26 -15.84
C PRO A 268 -6.61 -11.14 -16.47
N THR A 269 -5.76 -12.15 -16.24
CA THR A 269 -4.41 -12.24 -16.81
C THR A 269 -4.40 -12.62 -18.29
N GLY A 270 -5.52 -13.13 -18.83
CA GLY A 270 -5.67 -13.52 -20.23
C GLY A 270 -5.95 -12.36 -21.19
N THR A 271 -5.63 -12.54 -22.47
CA THR A 271 -5.69 -11.51 -23.53
C THR A 271 -7.11 -11.10 -23.96
N SER A 272 -8.16 -11.76 -23.48
CA SER A 272 -9.54 -11.38 -23.78
C SER A 272 -10.43 -11.45 -22.53
N PRO A 273 -10.99 -10.33 -22.05
CA PRO A 273 -11.90 -10.32 -20.91
C PRO A 273 -13.19 -11.05 -21.29
N ARG A 274 -13.36 -12.28 -20.80
CA ARG A 274 -14.60 -13.05 -20.94
C ARG A 274 -15.23 -13.18 -19.56
N LEU A 275 -16.53 -12.88 -19.45
CA LEU A 275 -17.34 -13.18 -18.25
C LEU A 275 -17.30 -14.68 -17.87
N GLY A 276 -16.89 -15.54 -18.81
CA GLY A 276 -16.60 -16.95 -18.55
C GLY A 276 -15.54 -17.21 -17.48
N TYR A 277 -14.74 -16.21 -17.11
CA TYR A 277 -13.74 -16.30 -16.04
C TYR A 277 -14.36 -16.51 -14.66
N LEU A 278 -15.62 -16.09 -14.47
CA LEU A 278 -16.38 -16.31 -13.25
C LEU A 278 -17.30 -17.54 -13.34
N ARG A 279 -17.26 -18.33 -14.44
CA ARG A 279 -18.13 -19.53 -14.62
C ARG A 279 -18.10 -20.53 -13.47
N PRO A 280 -16.93 -20.87 -12.90
CA PRO A 280 -16.88 -21.77 -11.73
C PRO A 280 -17.66 -21.23 -10.53
N PHE A 281 -17.84 -19.92 -10.48
CA PHE A 281 -18.55 -19.20 -9.45
C PHE A 281 -19.99 -18.84 -9.85
N ASP A 282 -20.43 -19.06 -11.10
CA ASP A 282 -21.67 -18.50 -11.66
C ASP A 282 -22.92 -18.75 -10.79
N ARG A 283 -23.10 -19.96 -10.25
CA ARG A 283 -24.24 -20.27 -9.35
C ARG A 283 -24.04 -19.85 -7.89
N ILE A 284 -22.79 -19.68 -7.45
CA ILE A 284 -22.44 -19.25 -6.09
C ILE A 284 -22.58 -17.72 -5.97
N LEU A 285 -22.14 -17.01 -7.01
CA LEU A 285 -22.18 -15.56 -7.12
C LEU A 285 -23.58 -15.01 -7.27
N ASP A 286 -24.54 -15.78 -7.76
CA ASP A 286 -25.91 -15.29 -7.93
C ASP A 286 -26.56 -14.86 -6.61
N GLN A 287 -26.11 -15.39 -5.45
CA GLN A 287 -26.52 -14.91 -4.12
C GLN A 287 -25.51 -13.91 -3.53
N ASP A 288 -24.21 -14.12 -3.75
CA ASP A 288 -23.15 -13.29 -3.16
C ASP A 288 -22.91 -11.95 -3.87
N MET A 289 -23.40 -11.81 -5.10
CA MET A 289 -23.27 -10.62 -5.93
C MET A 289 -24.59 -9.90 -6.20
N VAL A 290 -25.68 -10.28 -5.54
CA VAL A 290 -26.96 -9.60 -5.72
C VAL A 290 -26.83 -8.10 -5.48
N GLY A 291 -27.27 -7.29 -6.45
CA GLY A 291 -27.19 -5.83 -6.40
C GLY A 291 -25.82 -5.26 -6.77
N MET A 292 -24.82 -6.12 -7.03
CA MET A 292 -23.48 -5.72 -7.40
C MET A 292 -23.37 -5.47 -8.91
N THR A 293 -22.58 -4.46 -9.27
CA THR A 293 -22.12 -4.23 -10.64
C THR A 293 -20.78 -4.93 -10.85
N VAL A 294 -20.68 -5.78 -11.87
CA VAL A 294 -19.49 -6.57 -12.20
C VAL A 294 -18.89 -6.07 -13.48
N LYS A 295 -17.62 -5.68 -13.44
CA LYS A 295 -16.85 -5.24 -14.59
C LYS A 295 -15.69 -6.19 -14.81
N VAL A 296 -15.60 -6.81 -15.99
CA VAL A 296 -14.43 -7.59 -16.40
C VAL A 296 -13.65 -6.76 -17.40
N LEU A 297 -12.51 -6.21 -16.95
CA LEU A 297 -11.75 -5.19 -17.67
C LEU A 297 -10.39 -5.74 -18.10
N SER A 298 -10.00 -5.47 -19.34
CA SER A 298 -8.60 -5.61 -19.76
C SER A 298 -7.75 -4.49 -19.17
N HIS A 299 -6.42 -4.66 -19.17
CA HIS A 299 -5.48 -3.62 -18.75
C HIS A 299 -5.58 -2.33 -19.59
N GLU A 300 -6.12 -2.40 -20.81
CA GLU A 300 -6.33 -1.26 -21.70
C GLU A 300 -7.72 -0.60 -21.52
N GLY A 301 -8.52 -1.05 -20.55
CA GLY A 301 -9.83 -0.48 -20.23
C GLY A 301 -10.99 -0.99 -21.08
N LYS A 302 -10.75 -1.81 -22.12
CA LYS A 302 -11.81 -2.55 -22.84
C LYS A 302 -12.38 -3.62 -21.93
N GLY A 303 -13.69 -3.80 -21.90
CA GLY A 303 -14.28 -4.75 -20.96
C GLY A 303 -15.78 -4.97 -21.11
N ARG A 304 -16.30 -5.80 -20.23
CA ARG A 304 -17.72 -6.14 -20.16
C ARG A 304 -18.27 -5.80 -18.79
N GLU A 305 -19.47 -5.26 -18.76
CA GLU A 305 -20.18 -4.94 -17.54
C GLU A 305 -21.46 -5.77 -17.44
N ALA A 306 -21.78 -6.21 -16.22
CA ALA A 306 -23.01 -6.93 -15.91
C ALA A 306 -23.54 -6.46 -14.54
N VAL A 307 -24.85 -6.26 -14.45
CA VAL A 307 -25.53 -6.04 -13.16
C VAL A 307 -26.14 -7.36 -12.71
N CYS A 308 -25.85 -7.78 -11.47
CA CYS A 308 -26.33 -9.04 -10.91
C CYS A 308 -27.68 -8.85 -10.20
N GLY A 309 -28.79 -9.27 -10.84
CA GLY A 309 -30.13 -9.29 -10.24
C GLY A 309 -30.35 -10.56 -9.41
N GLY A 310 -30.89 -10.43 -8.20
CA GLY A 310 -31.05 -11.57 -7.28
C GLY A 310 -32.14 -12.55 -7.69
N GLY A 311 -31.79 -13.85 -7.71
CA GLY A 311 -32.70 -14.98 -7.91
C GLY A 311 -33.10 -15.25 -9.37
N ASN A 312 -32.54 -16.27 -10.02
CA ASN A 312 -32.86 -16.69 -11.41
C ASN A 312 -32.77 -15.59 -12.50
N ILE A 313 -32.16 -14.43 -12.24
CA ILE A 313 -32.43 -13.21 -13.01
C ILE A 313 -31.24 -12.73 -13.85
N GLN A 314 -31.52 -12.63 -15.15
CA GLN A 314 -30.99 -11.75 -16.19
C GLN A 314 -29.74 -10.91 -15.83
N ARG A 315 -28.59 -11.34 -16.36
CA ARG A 315 -27.41 -10.48 -16.50
C ARG A 315 -27.67 -9.51 -17.67
N LEU A 316 -27.87 -8.24 -17.38
CA LEU A 316 -27.87 -7.18 -18.39
C LEU A 316 -26.41 -6.90 -18.78
N PHE A 317 -26.02 -7.33 -19.98
CA PHE A 317 -24.66 -7.15 -20.48
C PHE A 317 -24.54 -5.82 -21.21
N LEU A 318 -23.56 -5.01 -20.81
CA LEU A 318 -23.13 -3.82 -21.53
C LEU A 318 -21.71 -4.10 -22.08
N GLU A 319 -21.54 -3.98 -23.39
CA GLU A 319 -20.24 -4.08 -24.07
C GLU A 319 -19.71 -2.68 -24.38
N TYR A 320 -18.42 -2.44 -24.09
CA TYR A 320 -17.69 -1.20 -24.38
C TYR A 320 -16.39 -1.50 -25.14
#